data_AF-A0AA37TBK9-F1
#
_entry.id   AF-A0AA37TBK9-F1
#
_cell.length_a   1.000
_cell.length_b   1.000
_cell.length_c   1.000
_cell.angle_alpha   90.00
_cell.angle_beta   90.00
_cell.angle_gamma   90.00
#
_symmetry.space_group_name_H-M   'P 1'
#
loop_
_entity.id
_entity.type
_entity.pdbx_description
1 polymer ?
#
loop_
_entity_poly.entity_id
_entity_poly.type
_entity_poly.pdbx_seq_one_letter_code
_entity_poly.pdbx_strand_id
1 'polypeptide(L)'
;MGLFTFNIKTLDDLFVHQLQDIYYAEQQITKALPRMISKAADLQLKQDFEAHLIETEGQIKRLEQCSKCTATSQKRSTARQSTVSL
;
A
#
# COMPACT_ATOMS: atom_id res chain seq x y z
N MET A 1 -8.05 -13.78 14.24
CA MET A 1 -6.91 -12.93 14.67
C MET A 1 -5.65 -13.49 14.06
N GLY A 2 -5.32 -13.11 12.82
CA GLY A 2 -4.23 -13.71 12.03
C GLY A 2 -3.49 -12.68 11.18
N LEU A 3 -3.43 -11.43 11.67
CA LEU A 3 -2.83 -10.29 10.96
C LEU A 3 -1.32 -10.18 11.20
N PHE A 4 -0.74 -10.99 12.11
CA PHE A 4 0.66 -10.85 12.56
C PHE A 4 1.45 -12.17 12.57
N THR A 5 0.97 -13.21 11.91
CA THR A 5 1.63 -14.54 11.93
C THR A 5 2.79 -14.70 10.97
N PHE A 6 3.20 -13.65 10.25
CA PHE A 6 4.42 -13.68 9.43
C PHE A 6 5.66 -13.51 10.31
N ASN A 7 6.72 -14.26 9.99
CA ASN A 7 8.00 -14.22 10.71
C ASN A 7 8.75 -12.92 10.36
N ILE A 8 8.34 -11.81 10.97
CA ILE A 8 8.94 -10.49 10.83
C ILE A 8 10.22 -10.48 11.66
N LYS A 9 11.37 -10.38 10.99
CA LYS A 9 12.69 -10.41 11.64
C LYS A 9 13.26 -9.01 11.86
N THR A 10 12.85 -8.04 11.03
CA THR A 10 13.36 -6.66 11.05
C THR A 10 12.22 -5.64 10.94
N LEU A 11 12.49 -4.39 11.33
CA LEU A 11 11.54 -3.28 11.14
C LEU A 11 11.27 -3.01 9.65
N ASP A 12 12.24 -3.27 8.78
CA ASP A 12 12.07 -3.14 7.34
C ASP A 12 11.07 -4.18 6.80
N ASP A 13 11.12 -5.42 7.30
CA ASP A 13 10.14 -6.46 6.95
C ASP A 13 8.72 -6.08 7.40
N LEU A 14 8.59 -5.50 8.61
CA LEU A 14 7.31 -4.98 9.11
C LEU A 14 6.77 -3.85 8.21
N PHE A 15 7.65 -2.95 7.80
CA PHE A 15 7.29 -1.83 6.93
C PHE A 15 6.80 -2.31 5.57
N VAL A 16 7.52 -3.23 4.93
CA VAL A 16 7.11 -3.81 3.64
C VAL A 16 5.79 -4.58 3.75
N HIS A 17 5.61 -5.34 4.82
CA HIS A 17 4.36 -6.06 5.07
C HIS A 17 3.17 -5.10 5.21
N GLN A 18 3.28 -4.07 6.06
CA GLN A 18 2.22 -3.08 6.22
C GLN A 18 1.93 -2.32 4.93
N LEU A 19 2.96 -2.06 4.13
CA LEU A 19 2.78 -1.41 2.82
C LEU A 19 2.00 -2.30 1.84
N GLN A 20 2.23 -3.61 1.86
CA GLN A 20 1.44 -4.58 1.09
C GLN A 20 0.00 -4.70 1.61
N ASP A 21 -0.20 -4.68 2.92
CA ASP A 21 -1.55 -4.74 3.52
C ASP A 21 -2.40 -3.54 3.10
N ILE A 22 -1.83 -2.33 3.21
CA ILE A 22 -2.49 -1.10 2.78
C ILE A 22 -2.76 -1.14 1.28
N TYR A 23 -1.78 -1.58 0.47
CA TYR A 23 -1.98 -1.74 -0.98
C TYR A 23 -3.17 -2.66 -1.32
N TYR A 24 -3.28 -3.79 -0.62
CA TYR A 24 -4.43 -4.68 -0.78
C TYR A 24 -5.74 -4.02 -0.35
N ALA A 25 -5.74 -3.30 0.77
CA ALA A 25 -6.92 -2.57 1.24
C ALA A 25 -7.41 -1.56 0.19
N GLU A 26 -6.51 -0.75 -0.39
CA GLU A 26 -6.86 0.22 -1.44
C GLU A 26 -7.41 -0.46 -2.70
N GLN A 27 -6.84 -1.60 -3.11
CA GLN A 27 -7.39 -2.39 -4.22
C GLN A 27 -8.80 -2.93 -3.94
N GLN A 28 -9.14 -3.20 -2.68
CA GLN A 28 -10.48 -3.64 -2.32
C GLN A 28 -11.45 -2.46 -2.26
N ILE A 29 -10.98 -1.28 -1.80
CA ILE A 29 -11.75 -0.03 -1.80
C ILE A 29 -12.15 0.37 -3.23
N THR A 30 -11.21 0.33 -4.19
CA THR A 30 -11.52 0.64 -5.62
C THR A 30 -12.61 -0.26 -6.21
N LYS A 31 -12.72 -1.52 -5.76
CA LYS A 31 -13.80 -2.44 -6.19
C LYS A 31 -15.12 -2.20 -5.46
N ALA A 32 -15.06 -1.70 -4.23
CA ALA A 32 -16.22 -1.44 -3.39
C ALA A 32 -16.90 -0.10 -3.73
N LEU A 33 -16.12 0.95 -3.97
CA LEU A 33 -16.61 2.32 -4.24
C LEU A 33 -17.65 2.40 -5.37
N PRO A 34 -17.50 1.73 -6.53
CA PRO A 34 -18.53 1.73 -7.59
C PRO A 34 -19.89 1.17 -7.12
N ARG A 35 -19.86 0.18 -6.21
CA ARG A 35 -21.09 -0.39 -5.61
C ARG A 35 -21.72 0.57 -4.61
N MET A 36 -20.93 1.42 -3.96
CA MET A 36 -21.42 2.44 -3.03
C MET A 36 -22.02 3.64 -3.78
N ILE A 37 -21.36 4.10 -4.86
CA ILE A 37 -21.86 5.16 -5.74
C ILE A 37 -23.22 4.81 -6.33
N SER A 38 -23.38 3.58 -6.83
CA SER A 38 -24.65 3.13 -7.42
C SER A 38 -25.80 3.02 -6.42
N LYS A 39 -25.51 2.79 -5.13
CA LYS A 39 -26.51 2.70 -4.07
C LYS A 39 -26.77 4.01 -3.34
N ALA A 40 -25.89 5.00 -3.45
CA ALA A 40 -26.10 6.30 -2.84
C ALA A 40 -27.33 6.98 -3.47
N ALA A 41 -28.19 7.55 -2.65
CA ALA A 41 -29.34 8.34 -3.10
C ALA A 41 -28.99 9.84 -3.19
N ASP A 42 -28.12 10.30 -2.30
CA ASP A 42 -27.68 11.68 -2.21
C ASP A 42 -26.64 12.02 -3.29
N LEU A 43 -26.80 13.19 -3.92
CA LEU A 43 -25.95 13.62 -5.03
C LEU A 43 -24.55 14.04 -4.56
N GLN A 44 -24.46 14.71 -3.40
CA GLN A 44 -23.17 15.13 -2.82
C GLN A 44 -22.34 13.89 -2.45
N LEU A 45 -22.97 12.91 -1.81
CA LEU A 45 -22.34 11.66 -1.42
C LEU A 45 -21.80 10.87 -2.62
N LYS A 46 -22.50 10.90 -3.77
CA LYS A 46 -21.99 10.29 -5.02
C LYS A 46 -20.72 10.98 -5.51
N GLN A 47 -20.74 12.31 -5.55
CA GLN A 47 -19.59 13.10 -5.99
C GLN A 47 -18.38 12.87 -5.08
N ASP A 48 -18.60 12.80 -3.76
CA ASP A 48 -17.54 12.52 -2.80
C ASP A 48 -16.94 11.13 -3.00
N PHE A 49 -17.77 10.10 -3.29
CA PHE A 49 -17.26 8.76 -3.61
C PHE A 49 -16.54 8.69 -4.96
N GLU A 50 -16.99 9.43 -5.98
CA GLU A 50 -16.31 9.51 -7.27
C GLU A 50 -14.95 10.21 -7.14
N ALA A 51 -14.91 11.31 -6.39
CA ALA A 51 -13.66 11.99 -6.07
C ALA A 51 -12.70 11.08 -5.31
N HIS A 52 -13.21 10.37 -4.29
CA HIS A 52 -12.40 9.46 -3.50
C HIS A 52 -11.88 8.27 -4.33
N LEU A 53 -12.65 7.78 -5.30
CA LEU A 53 -12.17 6.73 -6.22
C LEU A 53 -10.91 7.18 -6.98
N ILE A 54 -10.90 8.41 -7.49
CA ILE A 54 -9.75 8.99 -8.19
C ILE A 54 -8.55 9.15 -7.24
N GLU A 55 -8.81 9.58 -6.00
CA GLU A 55 -7.77 9.68 -4.98
C GLU A 55 -7.16 8.32 -4.65
N THR A 56 -7.98 7.28 -4.47
CA THR A 56 -7.54 5.91 -4.19
C THR A 56 -6.69 5.36 -5.33
N GLU A 57 -7.08 5.57 -6.60
CA GLU A 57 -6.25 5.18 -7.75
C GLU A 57 -4.87 5.87 -7.73
N GLY A 58 -4.83 7.15 -7.31
CA GLY A 58 -3.60 7.89 -7.09
C GLY A 58 -2.76 7.33 -5.94
N GLN A 59 -3.39 6.95 -4.83
CA GLN A 59 -2.73 6.34 -3.67
C GLN A 59 -2.09 5.00 -4.03
N ILE A 60 -2.77 4.15 -4.80
CA ILE A 60 -2.21 2.88 -5.31
C ILE A 60 -0.91 3.14 -6.08
N LYS A 61 -0.90 4.12 -7.00
CA LYS A 61 0.30 4.48 -7.77
C LYS A 61 1.45 4.96 -6.87
N ARG A 62 1.15 5.71 -5.81
CA ARG A 62 2.17 6.14 -4.83
C ARG A 62 2.72 4.96 -4.04
N LEU A 63 1.86 4.03 -3.61
CA LEU A 63 2.28 2.82 -2.90
C LEU A 63 3.19 1.94 -3.78
N GLU A 64 2.91 1.83 -5.08
CA GLU A 64 3.78 1.14 -6.03
C GLU A 64 5.17 1.79 -6.16
N GLN A 65 5.23 3.13 -6.09
CA GLN A 65 6.51 3.85 -6.07
C GLN A 65 7.27 3.59 -4.77
N CYS A 66 6.61 3.66 -3.62
CA CYS A 66 7.22 3.40 -2.30
C CYS A 66 7.75 1.96 -2.19
N SER A 67 7.02 0.98 -2.72
CA SER A 67 7.46 -0.43 -2.79
C SER A 67 8.74 -0.60 -3.63
N LYS A 68 8.85 0.11 -4.76
CA LYS A 68 10.08 0.11 -5.57
C LYS A 68 11.26 0.76 -4.83
N CYS A 69 11.03 1.88 -4.14
CA CYS A 69 12.06 2.58 -3.37
C CYS A 69 12.64 1.72 -2.25
N THR A 70 11.79 1.06 -1.45
CA THR A 70 12.24 0.17 -0.36
C THR A 70 13.06 -1.01 -0.88
N ALA A 71 12.66 -1.63 -1.99
CA ALA A 71 13.43 -2.71 -2.63
C ALA A 71 14.83 -2.26 -3.07
N THR A 72 14.99 -1.02 -3.54
CA THR A 72 16.31 -0.47 -3.91
C THR A 72 17.16 -0.11 -2.69
N SER A 73 16.55 0.26 -1.56
CA SER A 73 17.25 0.49 -0.29
C SER A 73 17.84 -0.80 0.28
N GLN A 74 17.07 -1.90 0.26
CA GLN A 74 17.53 -3.23 0.72
C GLN A 74 18.76 -3.75 -0.05
N LYS A 75 18.82 -3.47 -1.36
CA LYS A 75 19.97 -3.82 -2.21
C LYS A 75 21.23 -2.99 -1.90
N ARG A 76 21.08 -1.78 -1.36
CA ARG A 76 22.22 -0.90 -1.02
C ARG A 76 22.80 -1.18 0.37
N SER A 77 21.99 -1.60 1.34
CA SER A 77 22.47 -1.96 2.69
C SER A 77 23.30 -3.24 2.67
N THR A 78 22.88 -4.23 1.90
CA THR A 78 23.60 -5.50 1.67
C THR A 78 24.92 -5.29 0.92
N ALA A 79 24.97 -4.36 -0.05
CA ALA A 79 26.20 -4.02 -0.76
C ALA A 79 27.24 -3.28 0.11
N ARG A 80 26.82 -2.53 1.15
CA ARG A 80 27.73 -1.82 2.07
C ARG A 80 28.28 -2.69 3.20
N GLN A 81 27.58 -3.75 3.60
CA GLN A 81 28.07 -4.67 4.63
C GLN A 81 29.22 -5.57 4.11
N SER A 82 29.29 -5.81 2.80
CA SER A 82 30.36 -6.62 2.20
C SER A 82 31.72 -5.91 2.08
N THR A 83 31.76 -4.58 2.22
CA THR A 83 33.00 -3.78 2.05
C THR A 83 33.72 -3.44 3.36
N VAL A 84 33.21 -3.87 4.52
CA VAL A 84 33.82 -3.59 5.84
C VAL A 84 34.44 -4.85 6.47
N SER A 85 34.43 -5.99 5.77
CA SER A 85 34.96 -7.27 6.27
C SER A 85 36.24 -7.76 5.57
N LEU A 86 37.03 -6.86 4.97
CA LEU A 86 38.40 -7.17 4.52
C LEU A 86 39.37 -6.06 4.90
#